data_AF-A0A1Y5SU26-F1
#
_entry.id   AF-A0A1Y5SU26-F1
#
_cell.length_a   1.000
_cell.length_b   1.000
_cell.length_c   1.000
_cell.angle_alpha   90.00
_cell.angle_beta   90.00
_cell.angle_gamma   90.00
#
_symmetry.space_group_name_H-M   'P 1'
#
loop_
_entity.id
_entity.type
_entity.pdbx_description
1 polymer ?
#
loop_
_entity_poly.entity_id
_entity_poly.type
_entity_poly.pdbx_seq_one_letter_code
_entity_poly.pdbx_strand_id
1 'polypeptide(L)'
;MRTFVTSVLKKSSVAAIVLMSALGAAAPAQAGDCTGYVVGVRPLNQYDHTAGRGFLSVRTGPGGSYQQIGELYLGDEFAVWDRRGNWYLVQCMAGRCTQPYWGQPSPNGWAYGNYLSMGGVCP
;
A
#
# COMPACT_ATOMS: atom_id res chain seq x y z
N MET A 1 -11.18 -27.47 57.87
CA MET A 1 -9.79 -27.08 57.58
C MET A 1 -9.05 -28.34 57.14
N ARG A 2 -8.36 -28.32 55.98
CA ARG A 2 -7.56 -29.41 55.36
C ARG A 2 -8.38 -30.53 54.69
N THR A 3 -8.11 -31.08 53.50
CA THR A 3 -7.17 -30.85 52.38
C THR A 3 -7.70 -31.65 51.17
N PHE A 4 -7.21 -31.25 49.99
CA PHE A 4 -7.41 -31.70 48.60
C PHE A 4 -7.44 -33.21 48.24
N VAL A 5 -8.29 -33.48 47.23
CA VAL A 5 -8.08 -34.27 45.97
C VAL A 5 -7.87 -35.79 46.03
N THR A 6 -8.72 -36.52 45.27
CA THR A 6 -8.27 -37.48 44.24
C THR A 6 -9.34 -37.70 43.14
N SER A 7 -8.84 -37.69 41.91
CA SER A 7 -9.45 -37.97 40.60
C SER A 7 -10.21 -39.30 40.51
N VAL A 8 -11.32 -39.33 39.75
CA VAL A 8 -11.88 -40.57 39.17
C VAL A 8 -12.23 -40.36 37.69
N LEU A 9 -11.61 -41.21 36.89
CA LEU A 9 -11.71 -41.45 35.45
C LEU A 9 -13.12 -41.35 34.84
N LYS A 10 -13.20 -40.88 33.58
CA LYS A 10 -14.20 -41.37 32.62
C LYS A 10 -13.75 -41.30 31.14
N LYS A 11 -13.41 -42.49 30.62
CA LYS A 11 -13.79 -43.09 29.32
C LYS A 11 -13.37 -42.44 27.99
N SER A 12 -12.35 -43.06 27.40
CA SER A 12 -12.23 -43.62 26.03
C SER A 12 -13.18 -43.22 24.88
N SER A 13 -12.53 -43.03 23.72
CA SER A 13 -12.99 -43.25 22.32
C SER A 13 -13.92 -42.15 21.78
N VAL A 14 -13.74 -41.52 20.62
CA VAL A 14 -13.20 -41.93 19.31
C VAL A 14 -12.63 -40.67 18.63
N ALA A 15 -11.47 -40.79 17.99
CA ALA A 15 -10.94 -39.75 17.11
C ALA A 15 -11.82 -39.62 15.86
N ALA A 16 -12.66 -38.59 15.81
CA ALA A 16 -13.27 -38.15 14.57
C ALA A 16 -12.26 -37.26 13.84
N ILE A 17 -11.55 -37.84 12.86
CA ILE A 17 -10.76 -37.08 11.90
C ILE A 17 -11.76 -36.36 11.00
N VAL A 18 -12.16 -35.16 11.41
CA VAL A 18 -12.81 -34.21 10.51
C VAL A 18 -11.71 -33.74 9.57
N LEU A 19 -11.72 -34.24 8.34
CA LEU A 19 -10.98 -33.65 7.22
C LEU A 19 -11.56 -32.24 7.00
N MET A 20 -11.07 -31.29 7.79
CA MET A 20 -11.28 -29.87 7.56
C MET A 20 -10.41 -29.50 6.36
N SER A 21 -10.97 -29.69 5.18
CA SER A 21 -10.52 -29.01 3.98
C SER A 21 -10.65 -27.51 4.23
N ALA A 22 -9.57 -26.91 4.71
CA ALA A 22 -9.40 -25.48 4.80
C ALA A 22 -9.30 -24.95 3.36
N LEU A 23 -10.44 -24.58 2.77
CA LEU A 23 -10.43 -23.63 1.67
C LEU A 23 -9.86 -22.33 2.26
N GLY A 24 -8.60 -22.04 1.93
CA GLY A 24 -7.95 -20.79 2.30
C GLY A 24 -8.73 -19.63 1.70
N ALA A 25 -9.50 -18.93 2.54
CA ALA A 25 -10.04 -17.64 2.19
C ALA A 25 -8.85 -16.70 2.00
N ALA A 26 -8.61 -16.24 0.77
CA ALA A 26 -7.68 -15.14 0.53
C ALA A 26 -8.19 -13.95 1.33
N ALA A 27 -7.41 -13.48 2.31
CA ALA A 27 -7.76 -12.28 3.05
C ALA A 27 -7.96 -11.13 2.04
N PRO A 28 -9.02 -10.31 2.18
CA PRO A 28 -9.16 -9.14 1.34
C PRO A 28 -7.92 -8.27 1.57
N ALA A 29 -7.24 -7.85 0.50
CA ALA A 29 -6.14 -6.91 0.61
C ALA A 29 -6.66 -5.65 1.30
N GLN A 30 -6.13 -5.30 2.48
CA GLN A 30 -6.48 -4.06 3.12
C GLN A 30 -5.76 -2.92 2.41
N ALA A 31 -6.47 -1.81 2.22
CA ALA A 31 -5.88 -0.60 1.70
C ALA A 31 -4.71 -0.18 2.63
N GLY A 32 -3.53 0.03 2.04
CA GLY A 32 -2.28 0.26 2.79
C GLY A 32 -1.31 -0.94 2.89
N ASP A 33 -1.71 -2.17 2.52
CA ASP A 33 -0.81 -3.34 2.50
C ASP A 33 0.14 -3.37 1.29
N CYS A 34 -0.17 -2.56 0.28
CA CYS A 34 0.65 -2.38 -0.90
C CYS A 34 1.46 -1.10 -0.76
N THR A 35 2.78 -1.25 -0.73
CA THR A 35 3.73 -0.15 -0.71
C THR A 35 4.66 -0.25 -1.91
N GLY A 36 5.39 0.81 -2.19
CA GLY A 36 6.32 0.82 -3.30
C GLY A 36 7.20 2.04 -3.36
N TYR A 37 7.98 2.09 -4.43
CA TYR A 37 8.89 3.19 -4.71
C TYR A 37 8.60 3.79 -6.08
N VAL A 38 8.74 5.11 -6.19
CA VAL A 38 8.64 5.79 -7.47
C VAL A 38 9.86 5.50 -8.32
N VAL A 39 9.63 5.07 -9.56
CA VAL A 39 10.64 4.67 -10.53
C VAL A 39 10.40 5.35 -11.88
N GLY A 40 11.40 5.36 -12.76
CA GLY A 40 11.25 5.79 -14.15
C GLY A 40 11.06 7.29 -14.37
N VAL A 41 10.96 8.10 -13.30
CA VAL A 41 11.05 9.57 -13.39
C VAL A 41 12.52 10.00 -13.44
N ARG A 42 12.78 11.18 -14.01
CA ARG A 42 14.14 11.73 -14.09
C ARG A 42 14.71 12.00 -12.68
N PRO A 43 16.03 11.91 -12.49
CA PRO A 43 16.67 12.23 -11.21
C PRO A 43 16.50 13.71 -10.83
N LEU A 44 16.61 14.01 -9.53
CA LEU A 44 16.36 15.35 -8.96
C LEU A 44 17.25 16.47 -9.54
N ASN A 45 18.46 16.14 -10.01
CA ASN A 45 19.33 17.12 -10.68
C ASN A 45 18.83 17.57 -12.06
N GLN A 46 17.74 16.97 -12.56
CA GLN A 46 17.03 17.36 -13.78
C GLN A 46 15.60 17.84 -13.49
N TYR A 47 15.31 18.20 -12.24
CA TYR A 47 14.01 18.73 -11.86
C TYR A 47 13.70 20.04 -12.60
N ASP A 48 12.52 20.08 -13.21
CA ASP A 48 11.95 21.27 -13.82
C ASP A 48 10.43 21.13 -13.79
N HIS A 49 9.79 21.84 -12.86
CA HIS A 49 8.34 21.82 -12.70
C HIS A 49 7.63 22.27 -13.98
N THR A 50 8.09 23.36 -14.58
CA THR A 50 7.48 23.97 -15.77
C THR A 50 7.58 23.05 -16.99
N ALA A 51 8.68 22.32 -17.15
CA ALA A 51 8.86 21.36 -18.24
C ALA A 51 8.28 19.96 -17.95
N GLY A 52 7.71 19.72 -16.77
CA GLY A 52 7.17 18.40 -16.41
C GLY A 52 8.23 17.32 -16.20
N ARG A 53 9.39 17.68 -15.62
CA ARG A 53 10.55 16.79 -15.48
C ARG A 53 10.96 16.59 -14.03
N GLY A 54 11.34 15.36 -13.70
CA GLY A 54 11.93 15.01 -12.40
C GLY A 54 10.92 14.72 -11.30
N PHE A 55 9.63 14.62 -11.64
CA PHE A 55 8.57 14.30 -10.71
C PHE A 55 7.47 13.46 -11.38
N LEU A 56 6.66 12.81 -10.55
CA LEU A 56 5.39 12.20 -10.88
C LEU A 56 4.26 13.05 -10.28
N SER A 57 3.37 13.55 -11.12
CA SER A 57 2.22 14.35 -10.66
C SER A 57 1.28 13.50 -9.79
N VAL A 58 0.93 14.02 -8.61
CA VAL A 58 -0.18 13.53 -7.79
C VAL A 58 -1.40 14.41 -8.02
N ARG A 59 -2.54 13.81 -8.37
CA ARG A 59 -3.73 14.51 -8.88
C ARG A 59 -4.97 14.24 -8.04
N THR A 60 -5.99 15.10 -8.18
CA THR A 60 -7.28 14.95 -7.49
C THR A 60 -8.11 13.76 -7.99
N GLY A 61 -7.81 13.20 -9.17
CA GLY A 61 -8.55 12.08 -9.75
C GLY A 61 -7.73 11.26 -10.76
N PRO A 62 -8.24 10.09 -11.17
CA PRO A 62 -7.54 9.11 -12.01
C PRO A 62 -7.49 9.54 -13.49
N GLY A 63 -6.67 10.53 -13.81
CA GLY A 63 -6.54 11.03 -15.18
C GLY A 63 -5.64 12.27 -15.31
N GLY A 64 -5.11 12.50 -16.52
CA GLY A 64 -4.25 13.65 -16.80
C GLY A 64 -4.97 15.01 -16.83
N SER A 65 -6.30 15.02 -16.92
CA SER A 65 -7.14 16.22 -16.87
C SER A 65 -7.45 16.70 -15.46
N TYR A 66 -7.23 15.87 -14.44
CA TYR A 66 -7.45 16.24 -13.05
C TYR A 66 -6.35 17.16 -12.55
N GLN A 67 -6.71 18.09 -11.66
CA GLN A 67 -5.77 19.05 -11.09
C GLN A 67 -4.63 18.34 -10.36
N GLN A 68 -3.39 18.80 -10.60
CA GLN A 68 -2.21 18.38 -9.83
C GLN A 68 -2.21 19.10 -8.47
N ILE A 69 -1.94 18.34 -7.40
CA ILE A 69 -1.94 18.83 -6.01
C ILE A 69 -0.57 18.63 -5.32
N GLY A 70 0.25 17.74 -5.86
CA GLY A 70 1.57 17.45 -5.32
C GLY A 70 2.42 16.65 -6.29
N GLU A 71 3.59 16.27 -5.81
CA GLU A 71 4.63 15.58 -6.56
C GLU A 71 5.21 14.43 -5.75
N LEU A 72 5.51 13.33 -6.43
CA LEU A 72 6.44 12.31 -5.94
C LEU A 72 7.72 12.35 -6.80
N TYR A 73 8.83 11.96 -6.21
CA TYR A 73 10.16 12.01 -6.83
C TYR A 73 10.79 10.63 -6.91
N LEU A 74 11.82 10.47 -7.73
CA LEU A 74 12.51 9.19 -7.89
C LEU A 74 12.96 8.63 -6.52
N GLY A 75 12.52 7.42 -6.19
CA GLY A 75 12.84 6.75 -4.93
C GLY A 75 11.92 7.08 -3.76
N ASP A 76 10.94 7.98 -3.91
CA ASP A 76 9.95 8.23 -2.86
C ASP A 76 9.14 6.96 -2.56
N GLU A 77 8.89 6.74 -1.28
CA GLU A 77 8.10 5.62 -0.79
C GLU A 77 6.63 6.03 -0.67
N PHE A 78 5.73 5.15 -1.10
CA PHE A 78 4.29 5.38 -1.05
C PHE A 78 3.53 4.13 -0.62
N ALA A 79 2.31 4.33 -0.11
CA ALA A 79 1.30 3.30 0.06
C ALA A 79 0.18 3.46 -0.98
N VAL A 80 -0.49 2.37 -1.35
CA VAL A 80 -1.60 2.32 -2.30
C VAL A 80 -2.91 2.03 -1.58
N TRP A 81 -3.94 2.83 -1.90
CA TRP A 81 -5.26 2.77 -1.27
C TRP A 81 -6.40 2.39 -2.23
N ASP A 82 -6.26 2.67 -3.53
CA ASP A 82 -7.28 2.37 -4.55
C ASP A 82 -6.63 2.31 -5.94
N ARG A 83 -7.32 1.67 -6.90
CA ARG A 83 -6.91 1.57 -8.30
C ARG A 83 -8.08 1.80 -9.24
N ARG A 84 -7.87 2.64 -10.26
CA ARG A 84 -8.82 2.87 -11.35
C ARG A 84 -8.10 2.88 -12.69
N GLY A 85 -8.23 1.77 -13.41
CA GLY A 85 -7.46 1.55 -14.64
C GLY A 85 -5.96 1.62 -14.35
N ASN A 86 -5.24 2.50 -15.05
CA ASN A 86 -3.79 2.66 -14.88
C ASN A 86 -3.40 3.75 -13.84
N TRP A 87 -4.36 4.19 -13.02
CA TRP A 87 -4.14 5.19 -11.97
C TRP A 87 -4.32 4.56 -10.60
N TYR A 88 -3.48 4.98 -9.66
CA TYR A 88 -3.45 4.48 -8.29
C TYR A 88 -3.59 5.65 -7.32
N LEU A 89 -4.46 5.50 -6.33
CA LEU A 89 -4.54 6.42 -5.21
C LEU A 89 -3.39 6.11 -4.27
N VAL A 90 -2.40 6.99 -4.25
CA VAL A 90 -1.15 6.83 -3.50
C VAL A 90 -1.08 7.85 -2.36
N GLN A 91 -0.45 7.43 -1.27
CA GLN A 91 -0.09 8.31 -0.16
C GLN A 91 1.43 8.30 0.01
N CYS A 92 2.05 9.48 -0.02
CA CYS A 92 3.48 9.62 0.31
C CYS A 92 3.74 9.17 1.75
N MET A 93 4.74 8.30 1.91
CA MET A 93 5.18 7.76 3.20
C MET A 93 6.55 8.34 3.61
N ALA A 94 7.50 8.36 2.68
CA ALA A 94 8.85 8.85 2.92
C ALA A 94 9.53 9.35 1.64
N GLY A 95 10.59 10.16 1.82
CA GLY A 95 11.38 10.72 0.73
C GLY A 95 11.16 12.22 0.54
N ARG A 96 11.47 12.71 -0.66
CA ARG A 96 11.39 14.13 -1.01
C ARG A 96 9.95 14.64 -1.00
N CYS A 97 8.95 13.79 -1.25
CA CYS A 97 7.54 14.17 -1.17
C CYS A 97 7.09 14.72 0.20
N THR A 98 7.85 14.50 1.28
CA THR A 98 7.59 15.11 2.60
C THR A 98 7.98 16.60 2.66
N GLN A 99 8.91 17.03 1.81
CA GLN A 99 9.38 18.41 1.66
C GLN A 99 9.60 18.70 0.17
N PRO A 100 8.51 18.75 -0.62
CA PRO A 100 8.58 18.78 -2.07
C PRO A 100 9.09 20.14 -2.57
N TYR A 101 9.61 20.16 -3.79
CA TYR A 101 9.94 21.41 -4.49
C TYR A 101 8.67 22.17 -4.93
N TRP A 102 7.55 21.46 -5.11
CA TRP A 102 6.26 22.05 -5.44
C TRP A 102 5.09 21.25 -4.88
N GLY A 103 4.01 21.94 -4.51
CA GLY A 103 2.74 21.34 -4.09
C GLY A 103 2.69 20.98 -2.61
N GLN A 104 1.68 20.19 -2.24
CA GLN A 104 1.45 19.83 -0.84
C GLN A 104 2.48 18.81 -0.34
N PRO A 105 3.01 18.98 0.89
CA PRO A 105 3.83 17.95 1.52
C PRO A 105 2.99 16.71 1.82
N SER A 106 3.62 15.54 1.70
CA SER A 106 3.01 14.22 1.90
C SER A 106 1.68 14.06 1.14
N PRO A 107 1.68 14.26 -0.20
CA PRO A 107 0.46 14.26 -0.97
C PRO A 107 -0.24 12.89 -0.91
N ASN A 108 -1.58 12.95 -0.87
CA ASN A 108 -2.48 11.81 -1.00
C ASN A 108 -3.41 12.05 -2.20
N GLY A 109 -3.24 11.28 -3.27
CA GLY A 109 -3.97 11.48 -4.52
C GLY A 109 -3.57 10.49 -5.61
N TRP A 110 -4.05 10.73 -6.83
CA TRP A 110 -3.91 9.79 -7.94
C TRP A 110 -2.62 10.00 -8.74
N ALA A 111 -1.88 8.91 -8.95
CA ALA A 111 -0.66 8.87 -9.76
C ALA A 111 -0.73 7.77 -10.83
N TYR A 112 -0.01 7.97 -11.94
CA TYR A 112 -0.02 7.02 -13.06
C TYR A 112 0.92 5.84 -12.80
N GLY A 113 0.42 4.62 -13.00
CA GLY A 113 1.05 3.37 -12.56
C GLY A 113 2.41 3.03 -13.19
N ASN A 114 2.71 3.53 -14.39
CA ASN A 114 3.99 3.20 -15.07
C ASN A 114 5.24 3.70 -14.32
N TYR A 115 5.07 4.58 -13.33
CA TYR A 115 6.14 5.14 -12.52
C TYR A 115 6.15 4.59 -11.09
N LEU A 116 5.36 3.55 -10.81
CA LEU A 116 5.15 3.01 -9.48
C LEU A 116 5.65 1.55 -9.45
N SER A 117 6.75 1.30 -8.77
CA SER A 117 7.24 -0.05 -8.50
C SER A 117 6.63 -0.53 -7.18
N MET A 118 5.52 -1.24 -7.28
CA MET A 118 4.76 -1.73 -6.12
C MET A 118 5.19 -3.13 -5.71
N GLY A 119 5.16 -3.40 -4.41
CA GLY A 119 5.24 -4.72 -3.80
C GLY A 119 4.03 -5.02 -2.91
N GLY A 120 3.85 -6.29 -2.56
CA GLY A 120 2.71 -6.72 -1.74
C GLY A 120 1.44 -6.99 -2.55
N VAL A 121 0.29 -6.97 -1.89
CA VAL A 121 -1.02 -7.21 -2.50
C VAL A 121 -1.75 -5.87 -2.61
N CYS A 122 -1.89 -5.37 -3.84
CA CYS A 122 -2.55 -4.09 -4.11
C CYS A 122 -4.04 -4.30 -4.43
N PRO A 123 -4.91 -3.35 -4.05
CA PRO A 123 -6.34 -3.37 -4.39
C PRO A 123 -6.61 -3.25 -5.89
#